data_AF-A0A957VE13-F1
#
_entry.id   AF-A0A957VE13-F1
#
_cell.length_a   1.000
_cell.length_b   1.000
_cell.length_c   1.000
_cell.angle_alpha   90.00
_cell.angle_beta   90.00
_cell.angle_gamma   90.00
#
_symmetry.space_group_name_H-M   'P 1'
#
loop_
_entity.id
_entity.type
_entity.pdbx_description
1 polymer ?
#
loop_
_entity_poly.entity_id
_entity_poly.type
_entity_poly.pdbx_seq_one_letter_code
_entity_poly.pdbx_strand_id
1 'polypeptide(L)' 'CVRYSFNRRDFYLLHTEYLEQGKSHAGIILARQQHYSVGEQMRRILGLSAARSADEMQNTIEFLNAWG' A
#
# COMPACT_ATOMS: atom_id res chain seq x y z
N CYS A 1 6.17 -4.41 -9.05
CA CYS A 1 6.14 -5.27 -7.84
C CYS A 1 5.65 -4.42 -6.68
N VAL A 2 4.46 -4.68 -6.14
CA VAL A 2 3.81 -3.86 -5.09
C VAL A 2 4.46 -4.15 -3.73
N ARG A 3 4.69 -3.13 -2.89
CA ARG A 3 5.38 -3.26 -1.60
C ARG A 3 4.39 -3.15 -0.44
N TYR A 4 4.40 -4.11 0.48
CA TYR A 4 3.57 -4.10 1.69
C TYR A 4 4.42 -3.74 2.92
N SER A 5 3.97 -2.77 3.74
CA SER A 5 4.69 -2.34 4.93
C SER A 5 3.78 -1.79 6.03
N PHE A 6 4.24 -1.88 7.27
CA PHE A 6 3.61 -1.24 8.44
C PHE A 6 4.22 0.13 8.78
N ASN A 7 5.38 0.47 8.20
CA ASN A 7 6.07 1.72 8.50
C ASN A 7 5.50 2.87 7.67
N ARG A 8 4.35 3.40 8.11
CA ARG A 8 3.64 4.47 7.41
C ARG A 8 4.49 5.75 7.26
N ARG A 9 5.34 6.06 8.23
CA ARG A 9 6.05 7.35 8.28
C ARG A 9 7.16 7.41 7.25
N ASP A 10 8.03 6.40 7.22
CA ASP A 10 9.11 6.30 6.22
C ASP A 10 8.55 6.21 4.81
N PHE A 11 7.57 5.33 4.58
CA PHE A 11 7.07 5.09 3.23
C PHE A 11 6.26 6.25 2.67
N TYR A 12 5.60 7.03 3.54
CA TYR A 12 4.95 8.28 3.11
C TYR A 12 5.97 9.34 2.73
N LEU A 13 7.05 9.50 3.52
CA LEU A 13 8.16 10.40 3.17
C LEU A 13 8.84 9.99 1.86
N LEU A 14 9.15 8.71 1.69
CA LEU A 14 9.72 8.16 0.46
C LEU A 14 8.81 8.39 -0.76
N HIS A 15 7.51 8.20 -0.62
CA HIS A 15 6.54 8.49 -1.68
C HIS A 15 6.56 9.97 -2.09
N THR A 16 6.51 10.89 -1.11
CA THR A 16 6.59 12.32 -1.38
C THR A 16 7.90 12.67 -2.08
N GLU A 17 9.02 12.16 -1.57
CA GLU A 17 10.34 12.40 -2.16
C GLU A 17 10.46 11.84 -3.59
N TYR A 18 9.87 10.67 -3.86
CA TYR A 18 9.83 10.09 -5.20
C TYR A 18 8.98 10.91 -6.16
N LEU A 19 7.80 11.38 -5.73
CA LEU A 19 6.95 12.26 -6.52
C LEU A 19 7.64 13.60 -6.80
N GLU A 20 8.30 14.20 -5.80
CA GLU A 20 9.05 15.45 -5.96
C GLU A 20 10.24 15.29 -6.91
N GLN A 21 10.88 14.11 -6.94
CA GLN A 21 11.95 13.77 -7.88
C GLN A 21 11.44 13.33 -9.26
N GLY A 22 10.11 13.30 -9.50
CA GLY A 22 9.52 12.80 -10.74
C GLY A 22 9.78 11.31 -10.99
N LYS A 23 10.13 10.56 -9.94
CA LYS A 23 10.41 9.13 -10.01
C LYS A 23 9.14 8.34 -9.74
N SER A 24 8.80 7.45 -10.67
CA SER A 24 7.72 6.51 -10.43
C SER A 24 8.14 5.41 -9.44
N HIS A 25 7.30 5.12 -8.45
CA HIS A 25 7.43 3.95 -7.59
C HIS A 25 6.27 2.98 -7.79
N ALA A 26 6.51 1.71 -7.47
CA ALA A 26 5.43 0.73 -7.42
C ALA A 26 4.53 1.00 -6.21
N GLY A 27 3.25 0.66 -6.32
CA GLY A 27 2.28 0.91 -5.26
C GLY A 27 2.71 0.43 -3.89
N ILE A 28 2.42 1.27 -2.89
CA ILE A 28 2.77 1.01 -1.51
C ILE A 28 1.47 0.74 -0.76
N ILE A 29 1.37 -0.45 -0.19
CA ILE A 29 0.26 -0.83 0.67
C ILE A 29 0.69 -0.63 2.11
N LEU A 30 0.02 0.28 2.80
CA LEU A 30 0.27 0.60 4.19
C LEU A 30 -0.80 -0.01 5.10
N ALA A 31 -0.39 -0.88 6.01
CA ALA A 31 -1.26 -1.34 7.08
C ALA A 31 -0.97 -0.60 8.39
N ARG A 32 -2.02 -0.25 9.14
CA ARG A 32 -1.84 0.10 10.55
C ARG A 32 -1.45 -1.17 11.29
N GLN A 33 -0.53 -1.03 12.24
CA GLN A 33 -0.16 -2.08 13.20
C GLN A 33 -1.30 -2.30 14.22
N GLN A 34 -2.53 -2.46 13.71
CA GLN A 34 -3.71 -2.86 14.48
C GLN A 34 -3.87 -4.38 14.36
N HIS A 35 -4.45 -4.98 15.40
CA HIS A 35 -4.67 -6.40 15.63
C HIS A 35 -5.58 -7.08 14.58
N TYR A 36 -5.26 -7.00 13.30
CA TYR A 36 -5.88 -7.87 12.31
C TYR A 36 -5.32 -9.27 12.47
N SER A 37 -6.20 -10.26 12.52
CA SER A 37 -5.78 -11.64 12.35
C SER A 37 -5.16 -11.78 10.95
N VAL A 38 -4.21 -12.70 10.80
CA VAL A 38 -3.56 -12.97 9.51
C VAL A 38 -4.59 -13.26 8.41
N GLY A 39 -5.68 -13.96 8.74
CA GLY A 39 -6.76 -14.27 7.79
C GLY A 39 -7.51 -13.03 7.29
N GLU A 40 -7.76 -12.07 8.17
CA GLU A 40 -8.41 -10.82 7.78
C GLU A 40 -7.47 -9.93 6.96
N GLN A 41 -6.19 -9.91 7.31
CA GLN A 41 -5.15 -9.22 6.55
C GLN A 41 -5.04 -9.78 5.12
N MET A 42 -5.03 -11.11 4.98
CA MET A 42 -5.00 -11.78 3.68
C MET A 42 -6.25 -11.49 2.84
N ARG A 43 -7.45 -11.53 3.44
CA ARG A 43 -8.70 -11.20 2.71
C ARG A 43 -8.67 -9.79 2.14
N ARG A 44 -8.21 -8.81 2.93
CA ARG A 44 -8.09 -7.41 2.50
C ARG A 44 -7.06 -7.25 1.37
N ILE A 45 -5.90 -7.93 1.47
CA ILE A 45 -4.87 -7.91 0.40
C ILE A 45 -5.42 -8.53 -0.89
N LEU A 46 -6.13 -9.66 -0.79
CA LEU A 46 -6.75 -10.32 -1.94
C LEU A 46 -7.85 -9.45 -2.57
N GLY A 47 -8.68 -8.79 -1.74
CA GLY A 47 -9.70 -7.85 -2.21
C GLY A 47 -9.10 -6.65 -2.95
N LEU A 48 -8.05 -6.04 -2.38
CA LEU A 48 -7.29 -4.98 -3.03
C LEU A 48 -6.70 -5.45 -4.37
N SER A 49 -6.05 -6.62 -4.39
CA SER A 49 -5.46 -7.19 -5.61
C SER A 49 -6.50 -7.52 -6.68
N ALA A 50 -7.74 -7.81 -6.29
CA ALA A 50 -8.84 -8.04 -7.22
C ALA A 50 -9.46 -6.74 -7.74
N ALA A 51 -9.41 -5.66 -6.96
CA ALA A 51 -10.02 -4.38 -7.29
C ALA A 51 -9.07 -3.40 -8.00
N ARG A 52 -7.75 -3.53 -7.81
CA ARG A 52 -6.75 -2.66 -8.42
C ARG A 52 -5.66 -3.47 -9.11
N SER A 53 -5.39 -3.10 -10.36
CA SER A 53 -4.26 -3.67 -11.10
C SER A 53 -2.94 -3.03 -10.64
N ALA A 54 -1.82 -3.74 -10.81
CA ALA A 54 -0.49 -3.25 -10.42
C ALA A 54 -0.10 -1.93 -11.11
N ASP A 55 -0.69 -1.64 -12.27
CA ASP A 55 -0.56 -0.41 -13.04
C ASP A 55 -1.28 0.77 -12.36
N GLU A 56 -2.55 0.58 -11.96
CA GLU A 56 -3.32 1.59 -11.21
C GLU A 56 -2.72 1.88 -9.82
N MET A 57 -2.00 0.89 -9.28
CA MET A 57 -1.28 1.04 -8.02
C MET A 57 0.04 1.81 -8.20
N GLN A 58 0.48 2.14 -9.41
CA GLN A 58 1.72 2.90 -9.60
C GLN A 58 1.56 4.31 -9.02
N ASN A 59 2.57 4.79 -8.29
CA ASN A 59 2.59 6.11 -7.66
C ASN A 59 1.45 6.38 -6.67
N THR A 60 0.74 5.34 -6.21
CA THR A 60 -0.33 5.46 -5.22
C THR A 60 0.03 4.77 -3.90
N ILE A 61 -0.51 5.33 -2.82
CA ILE A 61 -0.49 4.74 -1.49
C ILE A 61 -1.89 4.26 -1.19
N GLU A 62 -2.03 2.95 -0.96
CA GLU A 62 -3.27 2.34 -0.54
C GLU A 62 -3.19 1.92 0.92
N PHE A 63 -4.25 2.18 1.67
CA PHE A 63 -4.30 1.81 3.08
C PHE A 63 -5.18 0.58 3.29
N LEU A 64 -4.63 -0.43 3.96
CA LEU A 64 -5.35 -1.70 4.19
C LEU A 64 -6.60 -1.53 5.07
N ASN A 65 -6.72 -0.42 5.79
CA ASN A 65 -7.89 -0.10 6.61
C ASN A 65 -9.12 0.29 5.78
N ALA A 66 -8.94 0.72 4.53
CA ALA A 66 -10.02 1.14 3.63
C ALA A 66 -10.77 -0.05 3.00
N TRP A 67 -10.22 -1.27 3.12
CA TRP A 67 -10.69 -2.49 2.44
C TRP A 67 -11.40 -3.47 3.38
N GLY A 68 -12.05 -2.95 4.43
CA GLY A 68 -12.73 -3.71 5.48
C GLY A 68 -14.06 -4.33 5.06
#